data_AF-A0A660KVH0-F1
#
_entry.id   AF-A0A660KVH0-F1
#
_cell.length_a   1.000
_cell.length_b   1.000
_cell.length_c   1.000
_cell.angle_alpha   90.00
_cell.angle_beta   90.00
_cell.angle_gamma   90.00
#
_symmetry.space_group_name_H-M   'P 1'
#
loop_
_entity.id
_entity.type
_entity.pdbx_description
1 polymer ?
#
loop_
_entity_poly.entity_id
_entity_poly.type
_entity_poly.pdbx_seq_one_letter_code
_entity_poly.pdbx_strand_id
1 'polypeptide(L)'
;MSVSRSTSHSLRELRDDGGLDQTLQNLLRALTLNLELRSRYRVFEFEATQDGHDDTARMFRDVRAVQDEQIDRLRAALQLHLGAAGESHAL
;
A
#
# COMPACT_ATOMS: atom_id res chain seq x y z
N MET A 1 26.17 -2.29 -28.74
CA MET A 1 25.70 -3.11 -27.60
C MET A 1 24.94 -2.18 -26.66
N SER A 2 23.60 -2.18 -26.70
CA SER A 2 22.79 -1.32 -25.83
C SER A 2 22.36 -2.14 -24.62
N VAL A 3 22.79 -1.71 -23.43
CA VAL A 3 22.51 -2.40 -22.17
C VAL A 3 21.12 -1.98 -21.70
N SER A 4 20.17 -2.92 -21.70
CA SER A 4 18.82 -2.69 -21.17
C SER A 4 18.92 -2.48 -19.65
N ARG A 5 18.70 -1.25 -19.17
CA ARG A 5 18.62 -0.95 -17.74
C ARG A 5 17.22 -1.32 -17.25
N SER A 6 17.14 -2.31 -16.37
CA SER A 6 15.97 -2.55 -15.52
C SER A 6 15.64 -1.27 -14.74
N THR A 7 14.51 -0.66 -15.02
CA THR A 7 13.97 0.48 -14.27
C THR A 7 13.28 -0.01 -13.00
N SER A 8 14.06 -0.33 -11.97
CA SER A 8 13.55 -0.32 -10.59
C SER A 8 13.58 1.13 -10.11
N HIS A 9 12.58 1.93 -10.49
CA HIS A 9 12.46 3.31 -10.01
C HIS A 9 12.12 3.32 -8.52
N SER A 10 12.87 4.12 -7.77
CA SER A 10 12.64 4.32 -6.35
C SER A 10 11.35 5.10 -6.15
N LEU A 11 10.51 4.69 -5.19
CA LEU A 11 9.27 5.40 -4.84
C LEU A 11 9.47 6.88 -4.49
N ARG A 12 10.71 7.29 -4.19
CA ARG A 12 11.07 8.69 -3.94
C ARG A 12 11.21 9.51 -5.22
N GLU A 13 11.69 8.93 -6.32
CA GLU A 13 11.87 9.63 -7.60
C GLU A 13 10.52 9.98 -8.23
N LEU A 14 9.52 9.12 -8.06
CA LEU A 14 8.13 9.37 -8.47
C LEU A 14 7.47 10.56 -7.75
N ARG A 15 8.02 11.02 -6.62
CA ARG A 15 7.43 12.08 -5.79
C ARG A 15 7.93 13.48 -6.13
N ASP A 16 9.17 13.60 -6.60
CA ASP A 16 9.87 14.89 -6.69
C ASP A 16 9.85 15.48 -8.13
N ASP A 17 9.64 14.65 -9.16
CA ASP A 17 9.37 15.11 -10.54
C ASP A 17 7.88 15.45 -10.67
N GLY A 18 7.55 16.74 -10.89
CA GLY A 18 6.21 17.31 -10.80
C GLY A 18 5.18 16.82 -11.83
N GLY A 19 4.77 15.55 -11.73
CA GLY A 19 3.78 14.92 -12.62
C GLY A 19 2.80 13.96 -11.94
N LEU A 20 2.94 13.67 -10.64
CA LEU A 20 1.91 12.93 -9.89
C LEU A 20 1.06 13.88 -9.06
N ASP A 21 -0.24 13.93 -9.38
CA ASP A 21 -1.23 14.71 -8.62
C ASP A 21 -1.16 14.37 -7.12
N GLN A 22 -1.35 15.37 -6.27
CA GLN A 22 -1.30 15.25 -4.80
C GLN A 22 -2.22 14.12 -4.30
N THR A 23 -3.34 13.90 -4.99
CA THR A 23 -4.28 12.80 -4.73
C THR A 23 -3.61 11.43 -4.88
N LEU A 24 -2.86 11.23 -5.96
CA LEU A 24 -2.14 9.99 -6.22
C LEU A 24 -1.08 9.72 -5.14
N GLN A 25 -0.34 10.76 -4.75
CA GLN A 25 0.64 10.67 -3.66
C GLN A 25 -0.03 10.28 -2.33
N ASN A 26 -1.20 10.83 -2.04
CA ASN A 26 -1.97 10.51 -0.85
C ASN A 26 -2.48 9.05 -0.88
N LEU A 27 -2.96 8.57 -2.03
CA LEU A 27 -3.39 7.17 -2.21
C LEU A 27 -2.22 6.20 -2.01
N LEU A 28 -1.06 6.48 -2.60
CA LEU A 28 0.15 5.67 -2.43
C LEU A 28 0.59 5.65 -0.97
N ARG A 29 0.64 6.82 -0.31
CA ARG A 29 1.01 6.91 1.11
C ARG A 29 0.05 6.12 1.99
N ALA A 30 -1.26 6.25 1.77
CA ALA A 30 -2.27 5.50 2.52
C ALA A 30 -2.09 3.99 2.33
N LEU A 31 -1.90 3.53 1.08
CA LEU A 31 -1.68 2.11 0.78
C LEU A 31 -0.43 1.56 1.47
N THR A 32 0.69 2.28 1.40
CA THR A 32 1.93 1.91 2.08
C THR A 32 1.74 1.77 3.59
N LEU A 33 1.08 2.74 4.23
CA LEU A 33 0.83 2.70 5.67
C LEU A 33 -0.05 1.50 6.07
N ASN A 34 -1.10 1.19 5.29
CA ASN A 34 -1.97 0.04 5.57
C ASN A 34 -1.20 -1.30 5.43
N LEU A 35 -0.35 -1.43 4.41
CA LEU A 35 0.51 -2.62 4.23
C LEU A 35 1.49 -2.81 5.40
N GLU A 36 2.11 -1.72 5.86
CA GLU A 36 3.02 -1.74 7.01
C GLU A 36 2.29 -2.16 8.30
N LEU A 37 1.13 -1.55 8.58
CA LEU A 37 0.31 -1.89 9.75
C LEU A 37 -0.14 -3.35 9.72
N ARG A 38 -0.64 -3.81 8.57
CA ARG A 38 -1.04 -5.22 8.40
C ARG A 38 0.09 -6.19 8.69
N SER A 39 1.30 -5.89 8.22
CA SER A 39 2.49 -6.70 8.48
C SER A 39 2.83 -6.74 9.97
N ARG A 40 2.82 -5.58 10.65
CA ARG A 40 3.10 -5.47 12.08
C ARG A 40 2.08 -6.23 12.93
N TYR A 41 0.79 -6.05 12.65
CA TYR A 41 -0.26 -6.75 13.40
C TYR A 41 -0.21 -8.27 13.24
N ARG A 42 0.36 -8.79 12.14
CA ARG A 42 0.59 -10.24 12.00
C ARG A 42 1.64 -10.73 13.00
N VAL A 43 2.70 -9.96 13.21
CA VAL A 43 3.73 -10.27 14.20
C VAL A 43 3.15 -10.19 15.60
N PHE A 44 2.37 -9.14 15.89
CA PHE A 44 1.77 -8.99 17.23
C PHE A 44 0.72 -10.06 17.53
N GLU A 45 -0.07 -10.49 16.54
CA GLU A 45 -0.97 -11.64 16.68
C GLU A 45 -0.19 -12.91 17.06
N PHE A 46 0.94 -13.16 16.38
CA PHE A 46 1.80 -14.31 16.65
C PHE A 46 2.38 -14.26 18.06
N GLU A 47 2.97 -13.12 18.46
CA GLU A 47 3.54 -12.91 19.80
C GLU A 47 2.46 -13.07 20.90
N ALA A 48 1.30 -12.42 20.75
CA ALA A 48 0.20 -12.58 21.69
C ALA A 48 -0.29 -14.02 21.81
N THR A 49 -0.25 -14.80 20.72
CA THR A 49 -0.57 -16.24 20.76
C THR A 49 0.49 -17.03 21.53
N GLN A 50 1.78 -16.72 21.35
CA GLN A 50 2.86 -17.39 22.09
C GLN A 50 2.81 -17.08 23.59
N ASP A 51 2.42 -15.86 23.96
CA ASP A 51 2.34 -15.40 25.34
C ASP A 51 1.03 -15.82 26.05
N GLY A 52 0.11 -16.51 25.36
CA GLY A 52 -1.16 -17.00 25.92
C GLY A 52 -2.23 -15.91 26.06
N HIS A 53 -2.11 -14.80 25.32
CA HIS A 53 -3.06 -13.69 25.29
C HIS A 53 -4.07 -13.84 24.13
N ASP A 54 -4.91 -14.87 24.19
CA ASP A 54 -5.81 -15.27 23.09
C ASP A 54 -6.78 -14.16 22.63
N ASP A 55 -7.33 -13.37 23.56
CA ASP A 55 -8.23 -12.27 23.23
C ASP A 55 -7.52 -11.15 22.47
N THR A 56 -6.28 -10.85 22.85
CA THR A 56 -5.43 -9.86 22.17
C THR A 56 -5.01 -10.36 20.79
N ALA A 57 -4.65 -11.64 20.66
CA ALA A 57 -4.35 -12.25 19.37
C ALA A 57 -5.55 -12.18 18.41
N ARG A 58 -6.76 -12.47 18.91
CA ARG A 58 -8.01 -12.32 18.15
C ARG A 58 -8.24 -10.88 17.71
N MET A 59 -8.03 -9.92 18.61
CA MET A 59 -8.15 -8.49 18.29
C MET A 59 -7.19 -8.08 17.16
N PHE A 60 -5.92 -8.50 17.19
CA PHE A 60 -4.97 -8.21 16.10
C PHE A 60 -5.39 -8.86 14.78
N ARG A 61 -5.92 -10.09 14.81
CA ARG A 61 -6.47 -10.75 13.63
C ARG A 61 -7.63 -9.97 13.02
N ASP A 62 -8.56 -9.50 13.85
CA ASP A 62 -9.74 -8.76 13.40
C ASP A 62 -9.33 -7.41 12.78
N VAL A 63 -8.38 -6.71 13.40
CA VAL A 63 -7.82 -5.47 12.85
C VAL A 63 -7.12 -5.73 11.51
N ARG A 64 -6.41 -6.85 11.34
CA ARG A 64 -5.80 -7.23 10.05
C ARG A 64 -6.84 -7.46 8.96
N ALA A 65 -7.98 -8.07 9.29
CA ALA A 65 -9.05 -8.27 8.31
C ALA A 65 -9.58 -6.92 7.79
N VAL A 66 -9.74 -5.93 8.68
CA VAL A 66 -10.10 -4.56 8.28
C VAL A 66 -9.01 -3.95 7.38
N GLN A 67 -7.72 -4.14 7.71
CA GLN A 67 -6.62 -3.66 6.88
C GLN A 67 -6.62 -4.28 5.48
N ASP A 68 -6.96 -5.56 5.35
CA ASP A 68 -7.12 -6.22 4.04
C ASP A 68 -8.19 -5.52 3.18
N GLU A 69 -9.36 -5.21 3.76
CA GLU A 69 -10.40 -4.46 3.05
C GLU A 69 -9.94 -3.05 2.63
N GLN A 70 -9.21 -2.34 3.50
CA GLN A 70 -8.69 -1.01 3.18
C GLN A 70 -7.65 -1.06 2.04
N ILE A 71 -6.75 -2.06 2.08
CA ILE A 71 -5.74 -2.29 1.03
C ILE A 71 -6.43 -2.54 -0.31
N ASP A 72 -7.45 -3.39 -0.35
CA ASP A 72 -8.17 -3.68 -1.59
C ASP A 72 -8.87 -2.44 -2.16
N ARG A 73 -9.53 -1.64 -1.31
CA ARG A 73 -10.15 -0.37 -1.72
C ARG A 73 -9.13 0.64 -2.23
N LEU A 74 -8.01 0.79 -1.54
CA LEU A 74 -6.93 1.70 -1.94
C LEU A 74 -6.27 1.26 -3.24
N ARG A 75 -6.06 -0.04 -3.43
CA ARG A 75 -5.54 -0.61 -4.68
C ARG A 75 -6.51 -0.37 -5.85
N ALA A 76 -7.81 -0.57 -5.65
CA ALA A 76 -8.81 -0.29 -6.67
C ALA A 76 -8.85 1.20 -7.04
N ALA A 77 -8.83 2.10 -6.03
CA ALA A 77 -8.78 3.54 -6.26
C ALA A 77 -7.51 3.97 -7.02
N LEU A 78 -6.36 3.38 -6.68
CA LEU A 78 -5.10 3.63 -7.36
C LEU A 78 -5.15 3.20 -8.84
N GLN A 79 -5.69 2.02 -9.11
CA GLN A 79 -5.86 1.50 -10.49
C GLN A 79 -6.79 2.40 -11.31
N LEU A 80 -7.91 2.83 -10.73
CA LEU A 80 -8.85 3.75 -11.39
C LEU A 80 -8.18 5.09 -11.70
N HIS A 81 -7.45 5.66 -10.75
CA HIS A 81 -6.78 6.95 -10.95
C HIS A 81 -5.67 6.87 -12.02
N LEU A 82 -4.88 5.79 -12.03
CA LEU A 82 -3.87 5.56 -13.06
C LEU A 82 -4.48 5.29 -14.45
N GLY A 83 -5.62 4.59 -14.52
CA GLY A 83 -6.38 4.40 -15.75
C GLY A 83 -6.93 5.70 -16.31
N ALA A 84 -7.52 6.54 -15.47
CA ALA A 84 -8.04 7.86 -15.86
C ALA A 84 -6.94 8.85 -16.28
N ALA A 85 -5.76 8.77 -15.65
CA ALA A 85 -4.60 9.59 -16.02
C ALA A 85 -4.04 9.23 -17.40
N GLY A 86 -4.11 7.95 -17.79
CA GLY A 86 -3.67 7.48 -19.11
C GLY A 86 -4.52 8.00 -20.27
N GLU A 87 -5.80 8.26 -20.05
CA GLU A 87 -6.72 8.81 -21.07
C GLU A 87 -6.57 10.34 -21.21
N SER A 88 -6.24 11.05 -20.13
CA SER A 88 -6.12 12.52 -20.12
C SER A 88 -4.89 13.08 -20.86
N HIS A 89 -3.92 12.24 -21.21
CA HIS A 89 -2.71 12.63 -21.97
C HIS A 89 -2.80 12.35 -23.48
N ALA A 90 -3.95 11.88 -23.97
CA ALA A 90 -4.15 11.49 -25.37
C ALA A 90 -4.90 12.54 -26.23
N LEU A 91 -5.03 13.79 -25.77
CA LEU A 91 -5.69 14.90 -26.48
C LEU A 91 -4.75 16.09 -26.70
#